data_AF-A0A963N1D0-F1
#
_entry.id   AF-A0A963N1D0-F1
#
_cell.length_a   1.000
_cell.length_b   1.000
_cell.length_c   1.000
_cell.angle_alpha   90.00
_cell.angle_beta   90.00
_cell.angle_gamma   90.00
#
_symmetry.space_group_name_H-M   'P 1'
#
loop_
_entity.id
_entity.type
_entity.pdbx_description
1 polymer ?
#
loop_
_entity_poly.entity_id
_entity_poly.type
_entity_poly.pdbx_seq_one_letter_code
_entity_poly.pdbx_strand_id
1 'polypeptide(L)'
;MATDTPRIPEQGVATLPDEAWERARRRAEIISPLAQSETVGHEAADMAAQALGLSRRQVYVLIRRARQGSGLVTDLVPGQSGGGKGKGRLPEPV
;
A
#
# COMPACT_ATOMS: atom_id res chain seq x y z
N MET A 1 26.77 18.51 25.24
CA MET A 1 26.91 17.40 24.27
C MET A 1 25.53 16.78 24.10
N ALA A 2 24.70 17.37 23.23
CA ALA A 2 23.38 16.82 22.92
C ALA A 2 23.54 15.86 21.75
N THR A 3 23.41 14.56 22.01
CA THR A 3 23.27 13.55 20.97
C THR A 3 21.93 13.79 20.27
N ASP A 4 21.99 14.49 19.14
CA ASP A 4 20.90 14.54 18.17
C ASP A 4 20.85 13.18 17.48
N THR A 5 20.13 12.24 18.07
CA THR A 5 19.81 10.97 17.43
C THR A 5 18.88 11.29 16.26
N PRO A 6 19.26 11.03 14.99
CA PRO A 6 18.37 11.26 13.88
C PRO A 6 17.12 10.40 14.10
N ARG A 7 15.98 11.07 14.29
CA ARG A 7 14.68 10.44 14.48
C ARG A 7 14.36 9.71 13.19
N ILE A 8 14.60 8.39 13.17
CA ILE A 8 14.21 7.52 12.06
C ILE A 8 12.70 7.68 11.93
N PRO A 9 12.16 8.22 10.81
CA PRO A 9 10.74 8.23 10.61
C PRO A 9 10.35 6.80 10.21
N GLU A 10 10.31 5.89 11.18
CA GLU A 10 9.60 4.63 11.05
C GLU A 10 8.09 4.94 11.11
N GLN A 11 7.59 5.70 10.14
CA GLN A 11 6.15 5.91 9.93
C GLN A 11 5.60 4.75 9.08
N GLY A 12 5.95 3.53 9.49
CA GLY A 12 5.33 2.32 8.99
C GLY A 12 3.92 2.17 9.54
N VAL A 13 3.25 1.12 9.05
CA VAL A 13 1.96 0.53 9.47
C VAL A 13 1.46 0.93 10.89
N ALA A 14 2.33 1.01 11.88
CA ALA A 14 2.05 1.37 13.27
C ALA A 14 1.52 2.80 13.53
N THR A 15 1.77 3.79 12.64
CA THR A 15 1.30 5.17 12.83
C THR A 15 0.19 5.59 11.85
N LEU A 16 -0.45 4.64 11.17
CA LEU A 16 -1.52 4.98 10.24
C LEU A 16 -2.78 5.45 10.98
N PRO A 17 -3.42 6.54 10.52
CA PRO A 17 -4.74 6.93 11.01
C PRO A 17 -5.77 5.82 10.82
N ASP A 18 -6.73 5.72 11.73
CA ASP A 18 -7.77 4.68 11.73
C ASP A 18 -8.52 4.59 10.38
N GLU A 19 -8.82 5.71 9.73
CA GLU A 19 -9.47 5.73 8.41
C GLU A 19 -8.63 5.05 7.33
N ALA A 20 -7.30 5.16 7.41
CA ALA A 20 -6.40 4.52 6.48
C ALA A 20 -6.27 3.01 6.75
N TRP A 21 -6.37 2.61 8.01
CA TRP A 21 -6.51 1.21 8.41
C TRP A 21 -7.82 0.59 7.92
N GLU A 22 -8.95 1.26 8.12
CA GLU A 22 -10.26 0.81 7.62
C GLU A 22 -10.27 0.68 6.11
N ARG A 23 -9.65 1.64 5.41
CA ARG A 23 -9.51 1.57 3.95
C ARG A 23 -8.59 0.43 3.49
N ALA A 24 -7.51 0.15 4.23
CA ALA A 24 -6.64 -0.98 3.95
C ALA A 24 -7.36 -2.32 4.21
N ARG A 25 -8.13 -2.41 5.29
CA ARG A 25 -8.97 -3.57 5.61
C ARG A 25 -10.01 -3.84 4.52
N ARG A 26 -10.77 -2.82 4.12
CA ARG A 26 -11.75 -2.94 3.03
C ARG A 26 -11.10 -3.39 1.71
N ARG A 27 -9.89 -2.92 1.42
CA ARG A 27 -9.11 -3.40 0.27
C ARG A 27 -8.71 -4.87 0.41
N ALA A 28 -8.28 -5.30 1.59
CA ALA A 28 -7.92 -6.69 1.85
C ALA A 28 -9.11 -7.64 1.69
N GLU A 29 -10.28 -7.26 2.20
CA GLU A 29 -11.50 -8.07 2.07
C GLU A 29 -11.89 -8.31 0.61
N ILE A 30 -11.72 -7.31 -0.26
CA ILE A 30 -12.08 -7.39 -1.69
C ILE A 30 -10.98 -8.06 -2.52
N ILE A 31 -9.70 -7.79 -2.23
CA ILE A 31 -8.57 -8.25 -3.05
C ILE A 31 -8.14 -9.68 -2.70
N SER A 32 -8.23 -10.11 -1.44
CA SER A 32 -7.76 -11.43 -1.01
C SER A 32 -8.40 -12.60 -1.78
N PRO A 33 -9.73 -12.64 -2.01
CA PRO A 33 -10.34 -13.71 -2.82
C PRO A 33 -9.83 -13.72 -4.26
N LEU A 34 -9.61 -12.54 -4.86
CA LEU A 34 -9.07 -12.42 -6.21
C LEU A 34 -7.59 -12.84 -6.29
N ALA A 35 -6.84 -12.61 -5.21
CA ALA A 35 -5.45 -13.03 -5.10
C ALA A 35 -5.30 -14.55 -4.98
N GLN A 36 -6.25 -15.22 -4.32
CA GLN A 36 -6.29 -16.68 -4.16
C GLN A 36 -6.72 -17.42 -5.44
N SER A 37 -7.52 -16.79 -6.30
CA SER A 37 -7.87 -17.36 -7.60
C SER A 37 -6.63 -17.45 -8.50
N GLU A 38 -6.45 -18.53 -9.24
CA GLU A 38 -5.33 -18.69 -10.18
C GLU A 38 -5.38 -17.60 -11.27
N THR A 39 -6.56 -17.44 -11.87
CA THR A 39 -6.86 -16.43 -12.89
C THR A 39 -7.94 -15.46 -12.40
N VAL A 40 -7.84 -14.19 -12.81
CA VAL A 40 -8.83 -13.15 -12.48
C VAL A 40 -9.40 -12.63 -13.79
N GLY A 41 -10.70 -12.83 -13.98
CA GLY A 41 -11.42 -12.30 -15.14
C GLY A 41 -11.59 -10.78 -15.10
N HIS A 42 -11.75 -10.18 -16.27
CA HIS A 42 -11.95 -8.72 -16.40
C HIS A 42 -13.15 -8.21 -15.60
N GLU A 43 -14.26 -8.95 -15.61
CA GLU A 43 -15.47 -8.60 -14.88
C GLU A 43 -15.26 -8.57 -13.37
N ALA A 44 -14.58 -9.59 -12.81
CA ALA A 44 -14.24 -9.62 -11.39
C ALA A 44 -13.32 -8.45 -11.00
N ALA A 45 -12.36 -8.12 -11.86
CA ALA A 45 -11.49 -6.95 -11.66
C ALA A 45 -12.27 -5.62 -11.74
N ASP A 46 -13.27 -5.52 -12.62
CA ASP A 46 -14.13 -4.34 -12.73
C ASP A 46 -15.05 -4.14 -11.53
N MET A 47 -15.64 -5.23 -11.02
CA MET A 47 -16.46 -5.16 -9.81
C MET A 47 -15.63 -4.68 -8.62
N ALA A 48 -14.42 -5.22 -8.44
CA ALA A 48 -13.50 -4.74 -7.41
C ALA A 48 -13.06 -3.29 -7.63
N ALA A 49 -12.86 -2.87 -8.88
CA ALA A 49 -12.51 -1.50 -9.21
C ALA A 49 -13.61 -0.52 -8.80
N GLN A 50 -14.86 -0.84 -9.09
CA GLN A 50 -16.03 -0.05 -8.68
C GLN A 50 -16.18 -0.01 -7.15
N ALA A 51 -16.09 -1.17 -6.48
CA ALA A 51 -16.22 -1.27 -5.03
C ALA A 51 -15.13 -0.50 -4.26
N LEU A 52 -13.94 -0.39 -4.85
CA LEU A 52 -12.80 0.32 -4.24
C LEU A 52 -12.64 1.77 -4.73
N GLY A 53 -13.41 2.20 -5.74
CA GLY A 53 -13.23 3.49 -6.40
C GLY A 53 -11.85 3.63 -7.08
N LEU A 54 -11.35 2.54 -7.65
CA LEU A 54 -10.03 2.46 -8.29
C LEU A 54 -10.17 2.16 -9.79
N SER A 55 -9.07 2.30 -10.53
CA SER A 55 -9.00 1.76 -11.89
C SER A 55 -8.78 0.24 -11.88
N ARG A 56 -9.29 -0.46 -12.91
CA ARG A 56 -9.01 -1.88 -13.15
C ARG A 56 -7.50 -2.20 -13.11
N ARG A 57 -6.67 -1.30 -13.66
CA ARG A 57 -5.20 -1.43 -13.60
C ARG A 57 -4.67 -1.45 -12.17
N GLN A 58 -5.16 -0.58 -11.29
CA GLN A 58 -4.76 -0.57 -9.89
C GLN A 58 -5.20 -1.84 -9.16
N VAL A 59 -6.36 -2.41 -9.49
CA VAL A 59 -6.82 -3.69 -8.95
C VAL A 59 -5.83 -4.80 -9.27
N TYR A 60 -5.37 -4.93 -10.52
CA TYR A 60 -4.34 -5.92 -10.86
C TYR A 60 -3.01 -5.71 -10.13
N VAL A 61 -2.61 -4.47 -9.87
CA VAL A 61 -1.42 -4.17 -9.06
C VAL A 61 -1.61 -4.65 -7.62
N LEU A 62 -2.78 -4.42 -7.03
CA LEU A 62 -3.09 -4.87 -5.67
C LEU A 62 -3.15 -6.41 -5.58
N ILE A 63 -3.77 -7.08 -6.55
CA ILE A 63 -3.78 -8.55 -6.65
C ILE A 63 -2.36 -9.08 -6.71
N ARG A 64 -1.52 -8.52 -7.60
CA ARG A 64 -0.12 -8.92 -7.72
C ARG A 64 0.64 -8.73 -6.41
N ARG A 65 0.44 -7.62 -5.70
CA ARG A 65 1.05 -7.38 -4.39
C ARG A 65 0.58 -8.38 -3.35
N ALA A 66 -0.72 -8.65 -3.26
CA ALA A 66 -1.27 -9.63 -2.32
C ALA A 66 -0.73 -11.05 -2.56
N ARG A 67 -0.49 -11.43 -3.82
CA ARG A 67 0.14 -12.72 -4.17
C ARG A 67 1.64 -12.79 -3.84
N GLN A 68 2.33 -11.65 -3.91
CA GLN A 68 3.79 -11.57 -3.69
C GLN A 68 4.17 -11.31 -2.23
N GLY A 69 3.29 -10.65 -1.48
CA GLY A 69 3.42 -10.45 -0.05
C GLY A 69 2.94 -11.65 0.75
N SER A 70 2.84 -11.47 2.05
CA SER A 70 2.29 -12.46 2.98
C SER A 70 0.75 -12.54 2.95
N GLY A 71 0.08 -11.73 2.11
CA GLY A 71 -1.38 -11.60 2.08
C GLY A 71 -1.93 -10.81 3.26
N LEU A 72 -1.09 -10.00 3.92
CA LEU A 72 -1.48 -9.23 5.09
C LEU A 72 -2.14 -7.90 4.67
N VAL A 73 -3.00 -7.36 5.54
CA VAL A 73 -3.66 -6.06 5.35
C VAL A 73 -2.63 -4.95 5.11
N THR A 74 -1.44 -5.09 5.71
CA THR A 74 -0.29 -4.20 5.55
C THR A 74 0.23 -4.10 4.13
N ASP A 75 0.08 -5.16 3.33
CA ASP A 75 0.52 -5.22 1.93
C ASP A 75 -0.40 -4.38 1.01
N LEU A 76 -1.60 -4.05 1.49
CA LEU A 76 -2.66 -3.33 0.78
C LEU A 76 -2.92 -1.92 1.34
N VAL A 77 -2.20 -1.54 2.39
CA VAL A 77 -2.05 -0.15 2.81
C VAL A 77 -1.54 0.65 1.61
N PRO A 78 -2.10 1.84 1.32
CA PRO A 78 -1.54 2.69 0.29
C PRO A 78 -0.06 2.93 0.61
N GLY A 79 0.84 2.28 -0.14
CA GLY A 79 2.26 2.46 0.07
C GLY A 79 2.59 3.93 -0.12
N GLN A 80 3.01 4.59 0.96
CA GLN A 80 3.75 5.83 0.83
C GLN A 80 4.99 5.44 0.04
N SER A 81 5.05 5.89 -1.21
CA SER A 81 6.16 5.59 -2.11
C SER A 81 7.45 6.02 -1.41
N GLY A 82 8.24 5.06 -0.94
CA GLY A 82 9.47 5.26 -0.15
C GLY A 82 10.63 5.89 -0.94
N GLY A 83 10.35 6.68 -1.97
CA GLY A 83 11.36 7.30 -2.82
C GLY A 83 10.97 7.22 -4.28
N GLY A 84 10.13 8.15 -4.73
CA GLY A 84 10.23 8.59 -6.12
C GLY A 84 11.64 9.16 -6.32
N LYS A 85 12.33 8.72 -7.37
CA LYS A 85 13.64 9.22 -7.81
C LYS A 85 13.67 10.76 -7.69
N GLY A 86 14.42 11.31 -6.72
CA GLY A 86 14.60 12.77 -6.53
C GLY A 86 14.23 13.39 -5.16
N LYS A 87 14.04 12.63 -4.07
CA LYS A 87 13.86 13.18 -2.71
C LYS A 87 15.12 12.91 -1.87
N GLY A 88 15.82 13.86 -1.26
CA GLY A 88 15.96 15.29 -1.48
C GLY A 88 17.46 15.62 -1.37
N ARG A 89 17.88 16.78 -1.88
CA ARG A 89 19.25 17.25 -1.69
C ARG A 89 19.49 17.37 -0.18
N LEU A 90 20.54 16.70 0.31
CA LEU A 90 21.10 16.99 1.63
C LEU A 90 21.31 18.51 1.73
N PRO A 91 20.90 19.18 2.83
CA PRO A 91 21.27 20.57 3.01
C PRO A 91 22.80 20.65 3.04
N GLU A 92 23.38 21.62 2.33
CA GLU A 92 24.82 21.85 2.37
C GLU A 92 25.23 22.15 3.82
N PRO A 93 26.33 21.54 4.31
CA PRO A 93 26.90 21.93 5.58
C PRO A 93 27.33 23.40 5.48
N VAL A 94 26.90 24.21 6.45
CA VAL A 94 27.38 25.59 6.66
C VAL A 94 28.83 25.60 7.12
#